data_AF-A0A382VPS4-F1
#
_entry.id   AF-A0A382VPS4-F1
#
_cell.length_a   1.000
_cell.length_b   1.000
_cell.length_c   1.000
_cell.angle_alpha   90.00
_cell.angle_beta   90.00
_cell.angle_gamma   90.00
#
_symmetry.space_group_name_H-M   'P 1'
#
loop_
_entity.id
_entity.type
_entity.pdbx_description
1 polymer ?
#
loop_
_entity_poly.entity_id
_entity_poly.type
_entity_poly.pdbx_seq_one_letter_code
_entity_poly.pdbx_strand_id
1 'polypeptide(L)'
;MEVLIPPDISQQSDHIVLQIPQEVIQNCDTSEYVSLLHGITDSLQSFEAAFQRYVFLISGYDDDPRELYQIPEVVSFIKDLNSKLP
;
A
#
# COMPACT_ATOMS: atom_id res chain seq x y z
N MET A 1 17.13 -38.38 0.03
CA MET A 1 16.81 -38.24 1.46
C MET A 1 17.97 -37.44 2.04
N GLU A 2 17.84 -36.21 2.51
CA GLU A 2 16.69 -35.45 2.99
C GLU A 2 16.71 -34.02 2.42
N VAL A 3 15.53 -33.50 2.11
CA VAL A 3 15.32 -32.07 1.79
C VAL A 3 15.10 -31.38 3.14
N LEU A 4 16.05 -30.56 3.56
CA LEU A 4 15.88 -29.65 4.70
C LEU A 4 15.00 -28.49 4.24
N ILE A 5 13.68 -28.65 4.40
CA ILE A 5 12.74 -27.54 4.37
C ILE A 5 12.83 -26.88 5.75
N PRO A 6 13.34 -25.63 5.87
CA PRO A 6 13.26 -24.91 7.13
C PRO A 6 11.79 -24.65 7.47
N PRO A 7 11.44 -24.62 8.76
CA PRO A 7 10.06 -24.62 9.20
C PRO A 7 9.35 -23.36 8.72
N ASP A 8 8.15 -23.59 8.19
CA ASP A 8 7.11 -22.60 7.95
C ASP A 8 6.75 -21.94 9.29
N ILE A 9 7.41 -20.82 9.61
CA ILE A 9 7.06 -19.92 10.71
C ILE A 9 7.26 -18.49 10.20
N SER A 10 6.18 -18.00 9.57
CA SER A 10 5.70 -16.62 9.60
C SER A 10 6.75 -15.54 9.90
N GLN A 11 7.28 -14.93 8.85
CA GLN A 11 7.63 -13.52 8.96
C GLN A 11 6.31 -12.78 9.18
N GLN A 12 5.92 -12.56 10.45
CA GLN A 12 5.03 -11.45 10.76
C GLN A 12 5.78 -10.22 10.28
N SER A 13 5.41 -9.72 9.11
CA SER A 13 6.04 -8.54 8.54
C SER A 13 5.98 -7.43 9.59
N ASP A 14 7.11 -6.79 9.88
CA ASP A 14 7.17 -5.53 10.64
C ASP A 14 6.30 -4.42 10.00
N HIS A 15 5.78 -4.70 8.81
CA HIS A 15 4.93 -3.86 8.00
C HIS A 15 3.45 -4.30 8.03
N ILE A 16 2.59 -3.30 8.13
CA ILE A 16 1.16 -3.34 7.89
C ILE A 16 0.94 -3.20 6.39
N VAL A 17 0.37 -4.23 5.78
CA VAL A 17 0.00 -4.21 4.35
C VAL A 17 -1.39 -3.61 4.20
N LEU A 18 -1.49 -2.57 3.40
CA LEU A 18 -2.75 -1.92 3.02
C LEU A 18 -3.05 -2.31 1.57
N GLN A 19 -4.00 -3.21 1.41
CA GLN A 19 -4.43 -3.64 0.09
C GLN A 19 -5.31 -2.57 -0.56
N ILE A 20 -5.06 -2.29 -1.84
CA ILE A 20 -5.84 -1.37 -2.67
C ILE A 20 -6.37 -2.15 -3.88
N PRO A 21 -7.66 -2.50 -3.90
CA PRO A 21 -8.24 -3.24 -5.00
C PRO A 21 -8.32 -2.37 -6.26
N GLN A 22 -8.19 -3.00 -7.43
CA GLN A 22 -8.30 -2.34 -8.73
C GLN A 22 -9.56 -1.47 -8.86
N GLU A 23 -10.70 -1.91 -8.32
CA GLU A 23 -11.95 -1.14 -8.33
C GLU A 23 -11.80 0.24 -7.65
N VAL A 24 -11.12 0.28 -6.50
CA VAL A 24 -10.84 1.53 -5.78
C VAL A 24 -9.93 2.45 -6.59
N ILE A 25 -8.89 1.89 -7.24
CA ILE A 25 -8.00 2.65 -8.12
C ILE A 25 -8.76 3.22 -9.32
N GLN A 26 -9.57 2.40 -10.00
CA GLN A 26 -10.33 2.79 -11.18
C GLN A 26 -11.37 3.88 -10.87
N ASN A 27 -11.98 3.83 -9.68
CA ASN A 27 -12.90 4.86 -9.19
C ASN A 27 -12.17 6.09 -8.61
N CYS A 28 -10.84 6.05 -8.50
CA CYS A 28 -10.01 7.07 -7.87
C CYS A 28 -10.49 7.43 -6.43
N ASP A 29 -11.01 6.45 -5.70
CA ASP A 29 -11.55 6.68 -4.35
C ASP A 29 -10.43 6.59 -3.30
N THR A 30 -9.83 7.74 -2.99
CA THR A 30 -8.75 7.85 -2.00
C THR A 30 -9.26 8.04 -0.57
N SER A 31 -10.57 8.10 -0.34
CA SER A 31 -11.16 8.62 0.90
C SER A 31 -10.75 7.83 2.15
N GLU A 32 -10.78 6.50 2.07
CA GLU A 32 -10.40 5.60 3.17
C GLU A 32 -8.91 5.74 3.51
N TYR A 33 -8.05 5.75 2.48
CA TYR A 33 -6.60 5.83 2.63
C TYR A 33 -6.16 7.19 3.12
N VAL A 34 -6.76 8.28 2.64
CA VAL A 34 -6.53 9.62 3.18
C VAL A 34 -6.88 9.68 4.66
N SER A 35 -8.06 9.17 5.05
CA SER A 35 -8.49 9.18 6.45
C SER A 35 -7.53 8.41 7.37
N LEU A 36 -7.06 7.25 6.91
CA LEU A 36 -6.07 6.44 7.61
C LEU A 36 -4.71 7.17 7.71
N LEU A 37 -4.20 7.65 6.57
CA LEU A 37 -2.89 8.27 6.47
C LEU A 37 -2.81 9.57 7.25
N HIS A 38 -3.85 10.40 7.20
CA HIS A 38 -3.94 11.62 8.00
C HIS A 38 -3.76 11.30 9.49
N GLY A 39 -4.50 10.31 10.02
CA GLY A 39 -4.38 9.89 11.41
C GLY A 39 -2.98 9.42 11.83
N ILE A 40 -2.19 8.85 10.92
CA ILE A 40 -0.80 8.45 11.22
C ILE A 40 0.21 9.58 10.97
N THR A 41 -0.07 10.51 10.05
CA THR A 41 0.84 11.62 9.70
C THR A 41 0.49 12.94 10.38
N ASP A 42 -0.48 12.96 11.30
CA ASP A 42 -0.99 14.16 11.97
C ASP A 42 0.01 14.88 12.90
N SER A 43 1.12 14.21 13.25
CA SER A 43 2.18 14.78 14.06
C SER A 43 3.53 14.14 13.71
N LEU A 44 4.63 14.82 14.05
CA LEU A 44 5.98 14.24 13.87
C LEU A 44 6.13 12.92 14.64
N GLN A 45 5.59 12.85 15.87
CA GLN A 45 5.69 11.65 16.71
C GLN A 45 4.92 10.47 16.11
N SER A 46 3.70 10.69 15.62
CA SER A 46 2.91 9.64 14.97
C SER A 46 3.52 9.23 13.64
N PHE A 47 4.07 10.18 12.88
CA PHE A 47 4.79 9.91 11.64
C PHE A 47 6.02 9.04 11.87
N GLU A 48 6.89 9.38 12.83
CA GLU A 48 8.06 8.58 13.19
C GLU A 48 7.68 7.18 13.65
N ALA A 49 6.61 7.05 14.43
CA ALA A 49 6.10 5.76 14.88
C ALA A 49 5.55 4.91 13.73
N ALA A 50 5.05 5.54 12.66
CA ALA A 50 4.51 4.88 11.47
C ALA A 50 5.51 4.78 10.31
N PHE A 51 6.68 5.39 10.43
CA PHE A 51 7.66 5.49 9.36
C PHE A 51 8.10 4.10 8.90
N GLN A 52 8.01 3.85 7.58
CA GLN A 52 8.28 2.56 6.96
C GLN A 52 7.45 1.38 7.50
N ARG A 53 6.36 1.61 8.25
CA ARG A 53 5.50 0.53 8.74
C ARG A 53 4.38 0.16 7.78
N TYR A 54 4.07 0.97 6.79
CA TYR A 54 2.94 0.72 5.88
C TYR A 54 3.44 0.43 4.47
N VAL A 55 2.89 -0.62 3.85
CA VAL A 55 3.14 -1.01 2.47
C VAL A 55 1.81 -1.04 1.72
N PHE A 56 1.70 -0.29 0.63
CA PHE A 56 0.55 -0.39 -0.26
C PHE A 56 0.69 -1.59 -1.20
N LEU A 57 -0.29 -2.47 -1.19
CA LEU A 57 -0.41 -3.60 -2.12
C LEU A 57 -1.53 -3.29 -3.10
N ILE A 58 -1.18 -2.85 -4.30
CA ILE A 58 -2.15 -2.66 -5.38
C ILE A 58 -2.45 -4.03 -5.99
N SER A 59 -3.72 -4.43 -6.02
CA SER A 59 -4.18 -5.77 -6.45
C SER A 59 -5.18 -5.70 -7.60
N GLY A 60 -5.22 -6.75 -8.45
CA GLY A 60 -6.13 -6.83 -9.60
C GLY A 60 -5.54 -6.34 -10.93
N TYR A 61 -4.23 -6.06 -10.95
CA TYR A 61 -3.49 -5.70 -12.17
C TYR A 61 -2.52 -6.82 -12.61
N ASP A 62 -2.67 -8.04 -12.08
CA ASP A 62 -1.76 -9.17 -12.32
C ASP A 62 -1.65 -9.57 -13.80
N ASP A 63 -2.71 -9.33 -14.58
CA ASP A 63 -2.77 -9.60 -16.03
C ASP A 63 -2.37 -8.38 -16.90
N ASP A 64 -2.12 -7.20 -16.30
CA ASP A 64 -1.65 -6.03 -17.03
C ASP A 64 -0.12 -6.16 -17.26
N PRO A 65 0.37 -6.14 -18.50
CA PRO A 65 1.80 -6.29 -18.77
C PRO A 65 2.64 -5.06 -18.39
N ARG A 66 2.00 -3.97 -17.97
CA ARG A 66 2.67 -2.72 -17.59
C ARG A 66 3.03 -2.73 -16.11
N GLU A 67 4.11 -2.04 -15.78
CA GLU A 67 4.43 -1.73 -14.39
C GLU A 67 3.40 -0.76 -13.79
N LEU A 68 3.14 -0.83 -12.48
CA LEU A 68 2.13 0.00 -11.81
C LEU A 68 2.30 1.51 -12.10
N TYR A 69 3.54 2.01 -12.19
CA TYR A 69 3.83 3.42 -12.47
C TYR A 69 3.56 3.83 -13.94
N GLN A 70 3.27 2.88 -14.82
CA GLN A 70 2.90 3.10 -16.22
C GLN A 70 1.38 3.04 -16.42
N ILE A 71 0.62 2.59 -15.43
CA ILE A 71 -0.84 2.46 -15.48
C ILE A 71 -1.46 3.83 -15.11
N PRO A 72 -2.16 4.52 -16.04
CA PRO A 72 -2.62 5.90 -15.83
C PRO A 72 -3.50 6.09 -14.59
N GLU A 73 -4.43 5.18 -14.34
CA GLU A 73 -5.34 5.23 -13.21
C GLU A 73 -4.61 5.01 -11.87
N VAL A 74 -3.61 4.14 -11.82
CA VAL A 74 -2.74 3.96 -10.65
C VAL A 74 -1.96 5.26 -10.39
N VAL A 75 -1.38 5.86 -11.43
CA VAL A 75 -0.67 7.14 -11.30
C VAL A 75 -1.61 8.25 -10.82
N SER A 76 -2.83 8.31 -11.35
CA SER A 76 -3.84 9.29 -10.94
C SER A 76 -4.19 9.13 -9.46
N PHE A 77 -4.47 7.89 -9.03
CA PHE A 77 -4.80 7.58 -7.64
C PHE A 77 -3.67 7.99 -6.67
N ILE A 78 -2.42 7.61 -6.96
CA ILE A 78 -1.28 7.94 -6.09
C ILE A 78 -1.03 9.46 -6.03
N LYS A 79 -1.21 10.17 -7.14
CA LYS A 79 -1.09 11.64 -7.16
C LYS A 79 -2.20 12.31 -6.35
N ASP A 80 -3.44 11.87 -6.51
CA ASP A 80 -4.58 12.38 -5.77
C ASP A 80 -4.41 12.13 -4.27
N LEU A 81 -4.03 10.90 -3.87
CA LEU A 81 -3.74 10.53 -2.49
C LEU A 81 -2.69 11.46 -1.88
N ASN A 82 -1.52 11.59 -2.52
CA ASN A 82 -0.43 12.44 -2.03
C ASN A 82 -0.82 13.92 -1.95
N SER A 83 -1.68 14.41 -2.84
CA SER A 83 -2.12 15.81 -2.82
C SER A 83 -3.02 16.17 -1.62
N LYS A 84 -3.57 15.15 -0.95
CA LYS A 84 -4.51 15.27 0.18
C LYS A 84 -3.86 15.01 1.55
N LEU A 85 -2.57 14.66 1.58
CA LEU A 85 -1.81 14.46 2.81
C LEU A 85 -1.16 15.78 3.28
N PRO A 86 -0.98 15.96 4.60
CA PRO A 86 -0.41 17.18 5.19
C PRO A 86 1.08 17.40 4.86
#